data_AF-A0A2G5BHM6-F1
#
_entry.id   AF-A0A2G5BHM6-F1
#
_cell.length_a   1.000
_cell.length_b   1.000
_cell.length_c   1.000
_cell.angle_alpha   90.00
_cell.angle_beta   90.00
_cell.angle_gamma   90.00
#
_symmetry.space_group_name_H-M   'P 1'
#
loop_
_entity.id
_entity.type
_entity.pdbx_description
1 polymer ?
#
loop_
_entity_poly.entity_id
_entity_poly.type
_entity_poly.pdbx_seq_one_letter_code
_entity_poly.pdbx_strand_id
1 'polypeptide(L)'
;MPKKFRGENSKVTAAKEKKAAAKSEKDAQDRKKKEQDESKKWGVGAKQAGKKEDQEAKRLEKLARKKEAEELLAAENKTNAKSTATRTGGPSKLRPAVKSSSKPATVSSPAVRGVEKKAEAKEKKTEQIASENRPVEEFAASNMDDALLLMDTVNDGPGSPGAGSVLRGAQAVLGDRHPERRAKAAYEAYKTVQIPLIKEENPKLRQSQIDQLVFKSWKKAPENPRNQANVAYNAKQSDIDQLSAKLTEQAKEHLRI
;
A
#
# COMPACT_ATOMS: atom_id res chain seq x y z
N MET A 1 -33.81 16.85 47.95
CA MET A 1 -33.29 17.97 47.13
C MET A 1 -32.75 17.42 45.82
N PRO A 2 -33.21 17.89 44.63
CA PRO A 2 -32.72 17.37 43.36
C PRO A 2 -31.29 17.84 43.11
N LYS A 3 -30.40 16.88 42.81
CA LYS A 3 -28.95 17.07 42.61
C LYS A 3 -28.73 18.03 41.43
N LYS A 4 -28.33 19.27 41.71
CA LYS A 4 -27.93 20.25 40.69
C LYS A 4 -26.65 19.74 40.01
N PHE A 5 -26.76 19.24 38.78
CA PHE A 5 -25.61 18.85 37.98
C PHE A 5 -24.76 20.11 37.70
N ARG A 6 -23.50 20.12 38.17
CA ARG A 6 -22.51 21.14 37.88
C ARG A 6 -21.97 20.88 36.47
N GLY A 7 -22.64 21.42 35.45
CA GLY A 7 -22.24 21.29 34.05
C GLY A 7 -23.44 21.05 33.12
N GLU A 8 -23.22 21.24 31.81
CA GLU A 8 -24.26 21.04 30.81
C GLU A 8 -24.66 19.56 30.77
N ASN A 9 -25.96 19.28 30.90
CA ASN A 9 -26.49 17.92 31.01
C ASN A 9 -26.13 17.11 29.75
N SER A 10 -25.55 15.92 29.90
CA SER A 10 -25.11 15.05 28.80
C SER A 10 -26.20 14.76 27.74
N LYS A 11 -27.48 14.80 28.12
CA LYS A 11 -28.59 14.69 27.16
C LYS A 11 -28.72 15.93 26.26
N VAL A 12 -28.40 17.11 26.79
CA VAL A 12 -28.44 18.39 26.07
C VAL A 12 -27.23 18.50 25.14
N THR A 13 -26.05 18.05 25.55
CA THR A 13 -24.87 18.02 24.68
C THR A 13 -25.08 17.06 23.50
N ALA A 14 -25.59 15.85 23.75
CA ALA A 14 -25.93 14.89 22.69
C ALA A 14 -27.01 15.43 21.73
N ALA A 15 -27.99 16.19 22.21
CA ALA A 15 -29.00 16.82 21.35
C ALA A 15 -28.41 17.95 20.49
N LYS A 16 -27.49 18.76 21.04
CA LYS A 16 -26.76 19.79 20.30
C LYS A 16 -25.85 19.18 19.23
N GLU A 17 -25.14 18.10 19.55
CA GLU A 17 -24.30 17.36 18.60
C GLU A 17 -25.11 16.77 17.45
N LYS A 18 -26.28 16.18 17.73
CA LYS A 18 -27.19 15.69 16.68
C LYS A 18 -27.70 16.81 15.76
N LYS A 19 -28.04 17.97 16.33
CA LYS A 19 -28.44 19.15 15.55
C LYS A 19 -27.27 19.70 14.71
N ALA A 20 -26.06 19.70 15.25
CA ALA A 20 -24.86 20.12 14.53
C ALA A 20 -24.51 19.16 13.38
N ALA A 21 -24.60 17.84 13.60
CA ALA A 21 -24.40 16.84 12.58
C ALA A 21 -25.42 16.98 11.44
N ALA A 22 -26.71 17.11 11.76
CA ALA A 22 -27.76 17.31 10.75
C ALA A 22 -27.59 18.62 9.97
N LYS A 23 -27.09 19.69 10.61
CA LYS A 23 -26.75 20.94 9.93
C LYS A 23 -25.55 20.75 8.99
N SER A 24 -24.50 20.10 9.45
CA SER A 24 -23.31 19.82 8.62
C SER A 24 -23.63 18.96 7.40
N GLU A 25 -24.57 18.04 7.52
CA GLU A 25 -25.00 17.19 6.41
C GLU A 25 -25.83 17.97 5.39
N LYS A 26 -26.71 18.88 5.84
CA LYS A 26 -27.42 19.82 4.96
C LYS A 26 -26.45 20.78 4.25
N ASP A 27 -25.51 21.36 5.00
CA ASP A 27 -24.49 22.25 4.43
C ASP A 27 -23.61 21.51 3.40
N ALA A 28 -23.29 20.23 3.64
CA ALA A 28 -22.56 19.39 2.69
C ALA A 28 -23.38 19.06 1.44
N GLN A 29 -24.68 18.79 1.58
CA GLN A 29 -25.58 18.58 0.44
C GLN A 29 -25.75 19.86 -0.39
N ASP A 30 -25.89 21.01 0.25
CA ASP A 30 -26.00 22.30 -0.45
C ASP A 30 -24.70 22.68 -1.15
N ARG A 31 -23.54 22.38 -0.56
CA ARG A 31 -22.24 22.53 -1.24
C ARG A 31 -22.13 21.62 -2.45
N LYS A 32 -22.52 20.34 -2.35
CA LYS A 32 -22.53 19.41 -3.49
C LYS A 32 -23.46 19.89 -4.61
N LYS A 33 -24.64 20.42 -4.27
CA LYS A 33 -25.55 20.99 -5.28
C LYS A 33 -24.94 22.22 -5.96
N LYS A 34 -24.36 23.14 -5.18
CA LYS A 34 -23.66 24.32 -5.73
C LYS A 34 -22.49 23.91 -6.62
N GLU A 35 -21.68 22.94 -6.22
CA GLU A 35 -20.58 22.42 -7.02
C GLU A 35 -21.07 21.75 -8.32
N GLN A 36 -22.17 21.00 -8.27
CA GLN A 36 -22.80 20.44 -9.48
C GLN A 36 -23.35 21.53 -10.40
N ASP A 37 -23.98 22.56 -9.86
CA ASP A 37 -24.55 23.66 -10.64
C ASP A 37 -23.45 24.57 -11.21
N GLU A 38 -22.37 24.80 -10.46
CA GLU A 38 -21.15 25.46 -10.92
C GLU A 38 -20.47 24.62 -12.02
N SER A 39 -20.30 23.31 -11.81
CA SER A 39 -19.76 22.40 -12.82
C SER A 39 -20.58 22.43 -14.13
N LYS A 40 -21.92 22.39 -14.02
CA LYS A 40 -22.80 22.53 -15.19
C LYS A 40 -22.64 23.89 -15.87
N LYS A 41 -22.57 24.98 -15.08
CA LYS A 41 -22.42 26.35 -15.59
C LYS A 41 -21.08 26.56 -16.29
N TRP A 42 -20.00 26.03 -15.73
CA TRP A 42 -18.66 26.05 -16.33
C TRP A 42 -18.51 25.05 -17.48
N GLY A 43 -19.36 24.02 -17.54
CA GLY A 43 -19.45 23.08 -18.66
C GLY A 43 -20.13 23.64 -19.92
N VAL A 44 -20.89 24.74 -19.82
CA VAL A 44 -21.49 25.42 -20.98
C VAL A 44 -20.39 26.15 -21.75
N GLY A 45 -19.89 25.52 -22.81
CA GLY A 45 -18.79 26.02 -23.64
C GLY A 45 -17.57 25.10 -23.68
N ALA A 46 -17.53 24.06 -22.83
CA ALA A 46 -16.55 22.99 -22.97
C ALA A 46 -16.80 22.25 -24.29
N LYS A 47 -15.81 22.29 -25.18
CA LYS A 47 -15.86 21.61 -26.49
C LYS A 47 -16.09 20.13 -26.25
N GLN A 48 -17.21 19.59 -26.73
CA GLN A 48 -17.60 18.18 -26.58
C GLN A 48 -16.43 17.25 -26.93
N ALA A 49 -15.75 16.74 -25.91
CA ALA A 49 -14.63 15.79 -26.03
C ALA A 49 -15.11 14.37 -26.36
N GLY A 50 -16.43 14.14 -26.41
CA GLY A 50 -17.04 12.83 -26.61
C GLY A 50 -16.50 12.07 -27.82
N LYS A 51 -16.22 12.73 -28.96
CA LYS A 51 -15.64 12.02 -30.12
C LYS A 51 -14.21 11.54 -29.93
N LYS A 52 -13.40 12.18 -29.08
CA LYS A 52 -12.03 11.74 -28.77
C LYS A 52 -12.02 10.73 -27.63
N GLU A 53 -12.83 10.97 -26.59
CA GLU A 53 -12.97 10.05 -25.46
C GLU A 53 -13.60 8.72 -25.88
N ASP A 54 -14.59 8.71 -26.78
CA ASP A 54 -15.17 7.48 -27.32
C ASP A 54 -14.17 6.70 -28.20
N GLN A 55 -13.27 7.38 -28.89
CA GLN A 55 -12.23 6.75 -29.72
C GLN A 55 -11.09 6.18 -28.85
N GLU A 56 -10.71 6.89 -27.79
CA GLU A 56 -9.72 6.43 -26.83
C GLU A 56 -10.26 5.28 -25.97
N ALA A 57 -11.52 5.33 -25.53
CA ALA A 57 -12.19 4.22 -24.84
C ALA A 57 -12.26 2.97 -25.72
N LYS A 58 -12.66 3.10 -26.99
CA LYS A 58 -12.66 1.98 -27.96
C LYS A 58 -11.26 1.45 -28.26
N ARG A 59 -10.23 2.31 -28.20
CA ARG A 59 -8.83 1.88 -28.38
C ARG A 59 -8.32 1.12 -27.16
N LEU A 60 -8.65 1.58 -25.96
CA LEU A 60 -8.28 0.92 -24.70
C LEU A 60 -8.99 -0.43 -24.54
N GLU A 61 -10.27 -0.51 -24.88
CA GLU A 61 -11.03 -1.77 -24.87
C GLU A 61 -10.46 -2.78 -25.88
N LYS A 62 -10.10 -2.34 -27.09
CA LYS A 62 -9.41 -3.19 -28.08
C LYS A 62 -8.04 -3.66 -27.61
N LEU A 63 -7.31 -2.82 -26.88
CA LEU A 63 -6.01 -3.20 -26.32
C LEU A 63 -6.17 -4.19 -25.16
N ALA A 64 -7.19 -4.04 -24.32
CA ALA A 64 -7.52 -5.00 -23.27
C ALA A 64 -7.91 -6.36 -23.87
N ARG A 65 -8.83 -6.37 -24.85
CA ARG A 65 -9.26 -7.60 -25.53
C ARG A 65 -8.12 -8.31 -26.27
N LYS A 66 -7.18 -7.56 -26.85
CA LYS A 66 -5.98 -8.15 -27.48
C LYS A 66 -5.04 -8.77 -26.45
N LYS A 67 -4.84 -8.14 -25.30
CA LYS A 67 -4.00 -8.69 -24.22
C LYS A 67 -4.60 -9.98 -23.66
N GLU A 68 -5.91 -10.03 -23.44
CA GLU A 68 -6.61 -11.23 -22.98
C GLU A 68 -6.51 -12.38 -24.00
N ALA A 69 -6.65 -12.08 -25.29
CA ALA A 69 -6.49 -13.09 -26.35
C ALA A 69 -5.05 -13.61 -26.48
N GLU A 70 -4.06 -12.73 -26.32
CA GLU A 70 -2.64 -13.10 -26.33
C GLU A 70 -2.27 -13.95 -25.10
N GLU A 71 -2.84 -13.64 -23.93
CA GLU A 71 -2.65 -14.43 -22.71
C GLU A 71 -3.26 -15.84 -22.83
N LEU A 72 -4.43 -15.96 -23.46
CA LEU A 72 -5.04 -17.26 -23.77
C LEU A 72 -4.19 -18.08 -24.78
N LEU A 73 -3.69 -17.45 -25.84
CA LEU A 73 -2.83 -18.10 -26.83
C LEU A 73 -1.49 -18.53 -26.20
N ALA A 74 -0.93 -17.70 -25.32
CA ALA A 74 0.27 -18.06 -24.56
C ALA A 74 0.02 -19.22 -23.58
N ALA A 75 -1.17 -19.31 -22.99
CA ALA A 75 -1.56 -20.45 -22.16
C ALA A 75 -1.69 -21.74 -23.00
N GLU A 76 -2.31 -21.67 -24.18
CA GLU A 76 -2.41 -22.80 -25.11
C GLU A 76 -1.05 -23.27 -25.65
N ASN A 77 -0.14 -22.35 -25.97
CA ASN A 77 1.21 -22.71 -26.40
C ASN A 77 2.03 -23.37 -25.28
N LYS A 78 1.82 -22.96 -24.02
CA LYS A 78 2.47 -23.59 -22.86
C LYS A 78 1.97 -25.02 -22.61
N THR A 79 0.71 -25.33 -22.90
CA THR A 79 0.17 -26.69 -22.77
C THR A 79 0.59 -27.56 -23.94
N ASN A 80 0.65 -27.02 -25.16
CA ASN A 80 1.05 -27.76 -26.35
C ASN A 80 2.58 -28.01 -26.43
N ALA A 81 3.41 -27.11 -25.88
CA ALA A 81 4.85 -27.36 -25.71
C ALA A 81 5.16 -28.48 -24.71
N LYS A 82 4.20 -28.86 -23.86
CA LYS A 82 4.32 -30.00 -22.94
C LYS A 82 4.01 -31.34 -23.59
N SER A 83 3.38 -31.35 -24.78
CA SER A 83 3.07 -32.57 -25.55
C SER A 83 4.17 -32.98 -26.54
N THR A 84 5.17 -32.12 -26.79
CA THR A 84 6.28 -32.37 -27.73
C THR A 84 7.61 -32.75 -27.05
N ALA A 85 7.67 -32.78 -25.72
CA ALA A 85 8.87 -33.15 -24.96
C ALA A 85 9.10 -34.68 -24.81
N THR A 86 8.27 -35.53 -25.42
CA THR A 86 8.39 -37.00 -25.38
C THR A 86 8.35 -37.64 -26.75
N ARG A 87 9.21 -37.24 -27.70
CA ARG A 87 9.59 -38.11 -28.83
C ARG A 87 11.05 -37.91 -29.23
N THR A 88 11.79 -39.02 -29.13
CA THR A 88 13.21 -39.25 -29.37
C THR A 88 13.62 -39.22 -30.85
N GLY A 89 14.84 -38.73 -31.14
CA GLY A 89 15.80 -39.44 -32.01
C GLY A 89 16.01 -38.98 -33.47
N GLY A 90 17.20 -38.43 -33.74
CA GLY A 90 18.06 -38.81 -34.89
C GLY A 90 17.95 -38.03 -36.23
N PRO A 91 19.05 -37.94 -37.02
CA PRO A 91 19.35 -36.78 -37.88
C PRO A 91 19.22 -37.06 -39.39
N SER A 92 19.04 -36.01 -40.21
CA SER A 92 19.34 -36.11 -41.65
C SER A 92 19.80 -34.79 -42.25
N LYS A 93 20.98 -34.88 -42.88
CA LYS A 93 21.62 -33.93 -43.79
C LYS A 93 20.77 -33.80 -45.07
N LEU A 94 20.79 -32.62 -45.72
CA LEU A 94 21.01 -32.42 -47.17
C LEU A 94 20.91 -30.90 -47.48
N ARG A 95 21.93 -30.36 -48.18
CA ARG A 95 22.05 -28.97 -48.71
C ARG A 95 21.49 -28.92 -50.17
N PRO A 96 21.38 -27.78 -50.91
CA PRO A 96 22.50 -26.89 -51.34
C PRO A 96 22.15 -25.37 -51.32
N ALA A 97 23.04 -24.48 -50.86
CA ALA A 97 24.01 -23.68 -51.65
C ALA A 97 23.44 -22.76 -52.76
N VAL A 98 23.38 -21.46 -52.50
CA VAL A 98 23.59 -20.39 -53.51
C VAL A 98 24.58 -19.35 -52.95
N LYS A 99 25.50 -18.94 -53.82
CA LYS A 99 26.69 -18.09 -53.61
C LYS A 99 26.38 -16.64 -53.98
N SER A 100 27.04 -15.71 -53.28
CA SER A 100 27.54 -14.37 -53.69
C SER A 100 27.37 -13.42 -52.51
N SER A 101 28.24 -12.49 -52.17
CA SER A 101 29.54 -12.05 -52.68
C SER A 101 30.17 -11.19 -51.57
N SER A 102 31.48 -11.25 -51.46
CA SER A 102 32.34 -10.48 -50.56
C SER A 102 32.33 -8.97 -50.85
N LYS A 103 32.38 -8.10 -49.82
CA LYS A 103 33.49 -7.17 -49.45
C LYS A 103 33.05 -6.19 -48.32
N PRO A 104 33.92 -5.35 -47.70
CA PRO A 104 34.20 -5.40 -46.26
C PRO A 104 33.81 -4.12 -45.48
N ALA A 105 34.12 -4.17 -44.18
CA ALA A 105 33.90 -3.16 -43.13
C ALA A 105 34.21 -1.70 -43.49
N THR A 106 33.39 -0.78 -42.98
CA THR A 106 33.76 0.42 -42.19
C THR A 106 32.50 1.29 -41.97
N VAL A 107 31.87 1.21 -40.80
CA VAL A 107 31.14 2.36 -40.22
C VAL A 107 31.21 2.29 -38.69
N SER A 108 31.92 3.27 -38.15
CA SER A 108 32.02 3.61 -36.73
C SER A 108 30.64 3.73 -36.07
N SER A 109 30.41 2.98 -34.99
CA SER A 109 29.27 3.18 -34.09
C SER A 109 29.59 4.24 -33.04
N PRO A 110 28.88 5.39 -32.98
CA PRO A 110 29.01 6.35 -31.89
C PRO A 110 27.99 6.03 -30.78
N ALA A 111 28.09 4.84 -30.17
CA ALA A 111 27.09 4.36 -29.19
C ALA A 111 27.68 3.86 -27.86
N VAL A 112 28.97 4.05 -27.60
CA VAL A 112 29.63 3.59 -26.35
C VAL A 112 29.80 4.66 -25.27
N ARG A 113 29.68 5.95 -25.61
CA ARG A 113 30.02 7.03 -24.66
C ARG A 113 29.02 7.29 -23.54
N GLY A 114 27.80 6.75 -23.63
CA GLY A 114 26.75 6.88 -22.61
C GLY A 114 26.65 5.68 -21.67
N VAL A 115 27.09 4.50 -22.11
CA VAL A 115 27.14 3.27 -21.31
C VAL A 115 28.38 3.25 -20.43
N GLU A 116 29.51 3.75 -20.93
CA GLU A 116 30.75 3.91 -20.16
C GLU A 116 30.56 4.84 -18.96
N LYS A 117 29.95 6.02 -19.13
CA LYS A 117 29.66 6.92 -17.99
C LYS A 117 28.72 6.31 -16.94
N LYS A 118 27.80 5.45 -17.34
CA LYS A 118 26.90 4.72 -16.42
C LYS A 118 27.62 3.54 -15.75
N ALA A 119 28.57 2.91 -16.43
CA ALA A 119 29.42 1.86 -15.87
C ALA A 119 30.40 2.45 -14.85
N GLU A 120 31.10 3.54 -15.19
CA GLU A 120 32.00 4.26 -14.29
C GLU A 120 31.28 4.78 -13.02
N ALA A 121 30.03 5.25 -13.14
CA ALA A 121 29.25 5.67 -11.98
C ALA A 121 28.86 4.48 -11.06
N LYS A 122 28.66 3.29 -11.64
CA LYS A 122 28.40 2.06 -10.88
C LYS A 122 29.68 1.54 -10.23
N GLU A 123 30.79 1.55 -10.96
CA GLU A 123 32.11 1.14 -10.46
C GLU A 123 32.59 2.03 -9.32
N LYS A 124 32.47 3.36 -9.46
CA LYS A 124 32.77 4.31 -8.37
C LYS A 124 31.89 4.08 -7.14
N LYS A 125 30.62 3.70 -7.33
CA LYS A 125 29.72 3.38 -6.21
C LYS A 125 30.12 2.06 -5.53
N THR A 126 30.51 1.04 -6.29
CA THR A 126 31.00 -0.23 -5.73
C THR A 126 32.35 -0.08 -5.04
N GLU A 127 33.27 0.71 -5.59
CA GLU A 127 34.56 1.01 -4.96
C GLU A 127 34.38 1.82 -3.68
N GLN A 128 33.46 2.79 -3.65
CA GLN A 128 33.13 3.52 -2.42
C GLN A 128 32.56 2.60 -1.34
N ILE A 129 31.63 1.71 -1.69
CA ILE A 129 31.05 0.73 -0.75
C ILE A 129 32.13 -0.26 -0.25
N ALA A 130 33.06 -0.68 -1.11
CA ALA A 130 34.16 -1.57 -0.73
C ALA A 130 35.24 -0.87 0.11
N SER A 131 35.46 0.43 -0.10
CA SER A 131 36.44 1.23 0.66
C SER A 131 35.94 1.64 2.04
N GLU A 132 34.62 1.76 2.22
CA GLU A 132 34.02 1.99 3.52
C GLU A 132 33.93 0.67 4.27
N ASN A 133 34.89 0.44 5.17
CA ASN A 133 34.87 -0.65 6.13
C ASN A 133 33.79 -0.36 7.20
N ARG A 134 32.52 -0.40 6.80
CA ARG A 134 31.38 -0.26 7.72
C ARG A 134 31.24 -1.57 8.49
N PRO A 135 31.06 -1.51 9.83
CA PRO A 135 30.71 -2.72 10.58
C PRO A 135 29.42 -3.29 9.98
N VAL A 136 29.45 -4.57 9.61
CA VAL A 136 28.27 -5.28 9.11
C VAL A 136 27.29 -5.38 10.28
N GLU A 137 26.14 -4.75 10.16
CA GLU A 137 25.07 -4.88 11.15
C GLU A 137 24.41 -6.24 10.98
N GLU A 138 24.50 -7.08 12.01
CA GLU A 138 23.91 -8.41 12.03
C GLU A 138 22.57 -8.36 12.79
N PHE A 139 21.51 -8.88 12.16
CA PHE A 139 20.18 -8.96 12.74
C PHE A 139 19.72 -10.42 12.75
N ALA A 140 19.19 -10.90 13.88
CA ALA A 140 18.53 -12.21 13.96
C ALA A 140 17.07 -12.06 14.36
N ALA A 141 16.24 -12.87 13.73
CA ALA A 141 14.86 -13.08 14.12
C ALA A 141 14.75 -14.42 14.85
N SER A 142 14.40 -14.39 16.12
CA SER A 142 14.14 -15.61 16.91
C SER A 142 12.75 -16.18 16.67
N ASN A 143 11.77 -15.34 16.38
CA ASN A 143 10.36 -15.73 16.19
C ASN A 143 9.86 -15.37 14.78
N MET A 144 8.71 -15.95 14.40
CA MET A 144 8.07 -15.64 13.11
C MET A 144 7.71 -14.16 12.98
N ASP A 145 7.27 -13.53 14.08
CA ASP A 145 6.94 -12.10 14.10
C ASP A 145 8.19 -11.22 13.93
N ASP A 146 9.32 -11.63 14.54
CA ASP A 146 10.62 -10.98 14.37
C ASP A 146 11.12 -11.10 12.92
N ALA A 147 10.84 -12.24 12.27
CA ALA A 147 11.21 -12.49 10.88
C ALA A 147 10.38 -11.64 9.90
N LEU A 148 9.08 -11.45 10.21
CA LEU A 148 8.23 -10.53 9.47
C LEU A 148 8.70 -9.09 9.64
N LEU A 149 9.03 -8.68 10.87
CA LEU A 149 9.57 -7.35 11.15
C LEU A 149 10.92 -7.11 10.45
N LEU A 150 11.81 -8.11 10.41
CA LEU A 150 13.08 -8.02 9.68
C LEU A 150 12.84 -7.86 8.17
N MET A 151 11.93 -8.63 7.58
CA MET A 151 11.60 -8.51 6.16
C MET A 151 11.01 -7.15 5.81
N ASP A 152 10.13 -6.65 6.66
CA ASP A 152 9.51 -5.34 6.53
C ASP A 152 10.54 -4.21 6.63
N THR A 153 11.42 -4.25 7.63
CA THR A 153 12.48 -3.23 7.82
C THR A 153 13.54 -3.25 6.71
N VAL A 154 13.93 -4.43 6.21
CA VAL A 154 14.91 -4.57 5.11
C VAL A 154 14.31 -4.11 3.78
N ASN A 155 13.01 -4.36 3.56
CA ASN A 155 12.35 -4.04 2.30
C ASN A 155 11.94 -2.55 2.18
N ASP A 156 11.86 -1.81 3.29
CA ASP A 156 11.59 -0.35 3.29
C ASP A 156 12.85 0.54 3.15
N GLY A 157 14.01 -0.06 2.80
CA GLY A 157 15.23 0.70 2.50
C GLY A 157 15.10 1.64 1.29
N PRO A 158 15.78 2.81 1.29
CA PRO A 158 15.69 3.79 0.21
C PRO A 158 16.18 3.20 -1.12
N GLY A 159 15.25 2.88 -2.02
CA GLY A 159 15.52 2.33 -3.35
C GLY A 159 15.08 0.88 -3.58
N SER A 160 14.47 0.20 -2.60
CA SER A 160 13.81 -1.08 -2.84
C SER A 160 12.47 -0.87 -3.60
N PRO A 161 12.13 -1.69 -4.60
CA PRO A 161 10.81 -1.66 -5.24
C PRO A 161 9.65 -2.00 -4.28
N GLY A 162 9.95 -2.47 -3.07
CA GLY A 162 9.01 -2.66 -1.96
C GLY A 162 8.98 -1.52 -0.94
N ALA A 163 9.78 -0.46 -1.11
CA ALA A 163 9.76 0.74 -0.27
C ALA A 163 8.39 1.41 -0.40
N GLY A 164 7.54 1.20 0.60
CA GLY A 164 6.12 1.46 0.45
C GLY A 164 5.22 0.25 0.71
N SER A 165 5.69 -0.84 1.31
CA SER A 165 4.77 -1.84 1.90
C SER A 165 4.43 -1.43 3.33
N VAL A 166 5.44 -1.32 4.21
CA VAL A 166 5.24 -0.70 5.51
C VAL A 166 5.07 0.79 5.32
N LEU A 167 5.82 1.47 4.45
CA LEU A 167 5.53 2.89 4.20
C LEU A 167 4.13 3.13 3.59
N ARG A 168 3.44 2.20 2.91
CA ARG A 168 2.05 2.45 2.46
C ARG A 168 1.00 1.98 3.47
N GLY A 169 1.25 0.86 4.16
CA GLY A 169 0.42 0.40 5.27
C GLY A 169 0.54 1.35 6.47
N ALA A 170 1.76 1.71 6.85
CA ALA A 170 2.10 2.75 7.82
C ALA A 170 1.82 4.16 7.29
N GLN A 171 1.97 4.59 6.03
CA GLN A 171 1.41 5.90 5.64
C GLN A 171 -0.14 5.88 5.63
N ALA A 172 -0.78 4.73 5.46
CA ALA A 172 -2.23 4.61 5.69
C ALA A 172 -2.60 4.60 7.18
N VAL A 173 -1.76 4.04 8.06
CA VAL A 173 -1.99 3.92 9.51
C VAL A 173 -1.49 5.15 10.28
N LEU A 174 -0.30 5.67 9.96
CA LEU A 174 0.35 6.91 10.41
C LEU A 174 -0.24 8.14 9.72
N GLY A 175 -0.59 8.07 8.43
CA GLY A 175 -1.21 9.19 7.71
C GLY A 175 -2.72 9.32 7.93
N ASP A 176 -3.38 8.34 8.56
CA ASP A 176 -4.73 8.53 9.09
C ASP A 176 -4.69 9.31 10.40
N ARG A 177 -4.83 10.62 10.23
CA ARG A 177 -4.87 11.66 11.26
C ARG A 177 -6.05 11.51 12.26
N HIS A 178 -7.00 10.59 12.06
CA HIS A 178 -8.19 10.44 12.92
C HIS A 178 -8.29 9.05 13.59
N PRO A 179 -7.44 8.76 14.58
CA PRO A 179 -7.49 7.50 15.33
C PRO A 179 -8.85 7.25 16.02
N GLU A 180 -9.58 8.30 16.39
CA GLU A 180 -10.91 8.19 17.00
C GLU A 180 -11.96 7.55 16.09
N ARG A 181 -11.84 7.73 14.76
CA ARG A 181 -12.78 7.14 13.79
C ARG A 181 -12.51 5.65 13.61
N ARG A 182 -11.23 5.26 13.52
CA ARG A 182 -10.82 3.85 13.46
C ARG A 182 -11.08 3.11 14.76
N ALA A 183 -10.92 3.78 15.90
CA ALA A 183 -11.14 3.18 17.22
C ALA A 183 -12.54 2.58 17.38
N LYS A 184 -13.58 3.19 16.78
CA LYS A 184 -14.93 2.64 16.82
C LYS A 184 -15.05 1.34 16.00
N ALA A 185 -14.53 1.33 14.77
CA ALA A 185 -14.56 0.15 13.92
C ALA A 185 -13.68 -0.99 14.48
N ALA A 186 -12.49 -0.66 14.98
CA ALA A 186 -11.59 -1.60 15.65
C ALA A 186 -12.21 -2.16 16.94
N TYR A 187 -12.90 -1.33 17.73
CA TYR A 187 -13.62 -1.81 18.91
C TYR A 187 -14.76 -2.76 18.53
N GLU A 188 -15.50 -2.48 17.46
CA GLU A 188 -16.56 -3.35 16.98
C GLU A 188 -16.02 -4.71 16.51
N ALA A 189 -14.93 -4.71 15.73
CA ALA A 189 -14.24 -5.93 15.31
C ALA A 189 -13.69 -6.73 16.50
N TYR A 190 -13.09 -6.06 17.48
CA TYR A 190 -12.63 -6.71 18.71
C TYR A 190 -13.80 -7.28 19.53
N LYS A 191 -14.90 -6.53 19.64
CA LYS A 191 -16.09 -6.92 20.41
C LYS A 191 -16.74 -8.18 19.85
N THR A 192 -16.87 -8.32 18.53
CA THR A 192 -17.48 -9.52 17.92
C THR A 192 -16.68 -10.79 18.19
N VAL A 193 -15.35 -10.70 18.19
CA VAL A 193 -14.45 -11.82 18.46
C VAL A 193 -14.39 -12.16 19.96
N GLN A 194 -14.42 -11.15 20.83
CA GLN A 194 -14.12 -11.33 22.25
C GLN A 194 -15.34 -11.64 23.12
N ILE A 195 -16.54 -11.21 22.70
CA ILE A 195 -17.77 -11.55 23.40
C ILE A 195 -17.98 -13.06 23.58
N PRO A 196 -17.85 -13.92 22.55
CA PRO A 196 -18.06 -15.36 22.73
C PRO A 196 -17.03 -15.96 23.71
N LEU A 197 -15.76 -15.58 23.60
CA LEU A 197 -14.68 -16.05 24.50
C LEU A 197 -14.98 -15.69 25.96
N ILE A 198 -15.29 -14.41 26.25
CA ILE A 198 -15.58 -13.95 27.61
C ILE A 198 -16.88 -14.58 28.15
N LYS A 199 -17.86 -14.88 27.27
CA LYS A 199 -19.10 -15.57 27.65
C LYS A 199 -18.86 -17.02 28.05
N GLU A 200 -17.97 -17.72 27.35
CA GLU A 200 -17.58 -19.09 27.69
C GLU A 200 -16.81 -19.14 29.01
N GLU A 201 -15.89 -18.19 29.23
CA GLU A 201 -15.16 -18.07 30.50
C GLU A 201 -16.08 -17.66 31.66
N ASN A 202 -17.05 -16.79 31.41
CA ASN A 202 -17.91 -16.19 32.44
C ASN A 202 -19.40 -16.24 32.07
N PRO A 203 -20.02 -17.44 32.03
CA PRO A 203 -21.41 -17.59 31.59
C PRO A 203 -22.44 -16.96 32.56
N LYS A 204 -22.03 -16.70 33.80
CA LYS A 204 -22.88 -16.13 34.87
C LYS A 204 -22.98 -14.61 34.82
N LEU A 205 -22.18 -13.95 33.98
CA LEU A 205 -22.03 -12.50 33.96
C LEU A 205 -23.05 -11.83 33.03
N ARG A 206 -23.61 -10.69 33.43
CA ARG A 206 -24.57 -9.95 32.60
C ARG A 206 -23.86 -9.39 31.36
N GLN A 207 -24.56 -9.33 30.22
CA GLN A 207 -23.97 -8.79 28.96
C GLN A 207 -23.32 -7.41 29.13
N SER A 208 -23.90 -6.50 29.92
CA SER A 208 -23.28 -5.20 30.18
C SER A 208 -21.97 -5.27 30.96
N GLN A 209 -21.79 -6.28 31.83
CA GLN A 209 -20.54 -6.51 32.54
C GLN A 209 -19.49 -7.14 31.62
N ILE A 210 -19.92 -8.06 30.73
CA ILE A 210 -19.08 -8.62 29.66
C ILE A 210 -18.58 -7.51 28.75
N ASP A 211 -19.46 -6.64 28.27
CA ASP A 211 -19.09 -5.47 27.46
C ASP A 211 -18.10 -4.55 28.18
N GLN A 212 -18.21 -4.38 29.50
CA GLN A 212 -17.25 -3.61 30.30
C GLN A 212 -15.88 -4.31 30.39
N LEU A 213 -15.84 -5.63 30.54
CA LEU A 213 -14.59 -6.40 30.53
C LEU A 213 -13.91 -6.32 29.17
N VAL A 214 -14.66 -6.53 28.09
CA VAL A 214 -14.19 -6.41 26.70
C VAL A 214 -13.65 -5.00 26.43
N PHE A 215 -14.34 -3.96 26.90
CA PHE A 215 -13.84 -2.59 26.74
C PHE A 215 -12.56 -2.31 27.54
N LYS A 216 -12.43 -2.92 28.74
CA LYS A 216 -11.20 -2.81 29.55
C LYS A 216 -10.02 -3.52 28.90
N SER A 217 -10.22 -4.73 28.36
CA SER A 217 -9.17 -5.44 27.62
C SER A 217 -8.81 -4.70 26.32
N TRP A 218 -9.80 -4.20 25.59
CA TRP A 218 -9.59 -3.40 24.38
C TRP A 218 -8.80 -2.12 24.60
N LYS A 219 -8.95 -1.44 25.75
CA LYS A 219 -8.15 -0.26 26.09
C LYS A 219 -6.65 -0.56 26.17
N LYS A 220 -6.28 -1.78 26.53
CA LYS A 220 -4.88 -2.22 26.67
C LYS A 220 -4.37 -2.99 25.45
N ALA A 221 -5.26 -3.48 24.59
CA ALA A 221 -4.90 -4.27 23.43
C ALA A 221 -4.06 -3.46 22.42
N PRO A 222 -3.10 -4.10 21.73
CA PRO A 222 -2.32 -3.47 20.66
C PRO A 222 -3.17 -3.16 19.41
N GLU A 223 -4.29 -3.87 19.24
CA GLU A 223 -5.30 -3.66 18.20
C GLU A 223 -6.04 -2.31 18.34
N ASN A 224 -5.87 -1.60 19.45
CA ASN A 224 -6.44 -0.27 19.62
C ASN A 224 -5.61 0.75 18.83
N PRO A 225 -6.18 1.44 17.81
CA PRO A 225 -5.45 2.44 17.04
C PRO A 225 -4.90 3.59 17.90
N ARG A 226 -5.43 3.78 19.11
CA ARG A 226 -4.95 4.79 20.06
C ARG A 226 -3.68 4.38 20.82
N ASN A 227 -3.38 3.08 20.90
CA ASN A 227 -2.15 2.55 21.49
C ASN A 227 -1.02 2.44 20.44
N GLN A 228 -1.36 2.61 19.16
CA GLN A 228 -0.40 2.65 18.06
C GLN A 228 0.21 4.06 17.93
N ALA A 229 1.39 4.16 17.31
CA ALA A 229 2.01 5.44 17.01
C ALA A 229 1.11 6.24 16.05
N ASN A 230 0.77 7.47 16.44
CA ASN A 230 -0.10 8.35 15.67
C ASN A 230 0.67 9.61 15.26
N VAL A 231 0.38 10.14 14.07
CA VAL A 231 0.96 11.40 13.59
C VAL A 231 0.05 12.56 13.98
N ALA A 232 0.64 13.64 14.49
CA ALA A 232 -0.11 14.85 14.83
C ALA A 232 -0.76 15.48 13.58
N TYR A 233 -1.96 16.05 13.72
CA TYR A 233 -2.71 16.64 12.62
C TYR A 233 -1.93 17.71 11.82
N ASN A 234 -1.06 18.46 12.49
CA ASN A 234 -0.23 19.52 11.89
C ASN A 234 1.21 19.08 11.56
N ALA A 235 1.54 17.78 11.60
CA ALA A 235 2.87 17.30 11.31
C ALA A 235 3.26 17.56 9.84
N LYS A 236 4.50 18.02 9.62
CA LYS A 236 5.08 18.17 8.28
C LYS A 236 5.53 16.80 7.77
N GLN A 237 5.72 16.68 6.45
CA GLN A 237 6.25 15.46 5.85
C GLN A 237 7.59 15.04 6.46
N SER A 238 8.46 16.01 6.78
CA SER A 238 9.71 15.78 7.51
C SER A 238 9.51 15.09 8.86
N ASP A 239 8.43 15.43 9.57
CA ASP A 239 8.16 14.88 10.90
C ASP A 239 7.63 13.45 10.79
N ILE A 240 6.87 13.15 9.72
CA ILE A 240 6.43 11.80 9.38
C ILE A 240 7.63 10.93 9.02
N ASP A 241 8.53 11.43 8.19
CA ASP A 241 9.75 10.73 7.77
C ASP A 241 10.69 10.48 8.97
N GLN A 242 10.78 11.43 9.92
CA GLN A 242 11.52 11.23 11.17
C GLN A 242 10.87 10.19 12.09
N LEU A 243 9.54 10.15 12.18
CA LEU A 243 8.82 9.17 12.99
C LEU A 243 8.93 7.76 12.40
N SER A 244 8.81 7.62 11.08
CA SER A 244 9.03 6.34 10.41
C SER A 244 10.47 5.87 10.58
N ALA A 245 11.46 6.75 10.38
CA ALA A 245 12.86 6.44 10.65
C ALA A 245 13.08 5.94 12.08
N LYS A 246 12.56 6.67 13.09
CA LYS A 246 12.65 6.25 14.50
C LYS A 246 12.04 4.88 14.77
N LEU A 247 10.88 4.58 14.18
CA LEU A 247 10.24 3.26 14.32
C LEU A 247 11.08 2.15 13.67
N THR A 248 11.65 2.42 12.48
CA THR A 248 12.52 1.44 11.81
C THR A 248 13.81 1.19 12.59
N GLU A 249 14.39 2.22 13.21
CA GLU A 249 15.57 2.07 14.07
C GLU A 249 15.24 1.27 15.34
N GLN A 250 14.11 1.55 16.00
CA GLN A 250 13.66 0.75 17.15
C GLN A 250 13.45 -0.72 16.79
N ALA A 251 12.90 -1.00 15.61
CA ALA A 251 12.72 -2.36 15.12
C ALA A 251 14.07 -3.04 14.85
N LYS A 252 15.03 -2.34 14.25
CA LYS A 252 16.39 -2.83 14.05
C LYS A 252 17.11 -3.10 15.38
N GLU A 253 16.99 -2.21 16.36
CA GLU A 253 17.58 -2.39 17.70
C GLU A 253 17.03 -3.64 18.39
N HIS A 254 15.73 -3.91 18.27
CA HIS A 254 15.11 -5.14 18.81
C HIS A 254 15.64 -6.42 18.14
N LEU A 255 16.01 -6.34 16.86
CA LEU A 255 16.50 -7.47 16.06
C LEU A 255 18.03 -7.59 16.06
N ARG A 256 18.74 -6.64 16.66
CA ARG A 256 20.20 -6.59 16.68
C ARG A 256 20.75 -7.65 17.64
N ILE A 257 21.81 -8.32 17.21
CA ILE A 257 22.55 -9.33 17.99
C ILE A 257 23.78 -8.70 18.64
#